data_AF-A0A848EAH9-F1
#
_entry.id   AF-A0A848EAH9-F1
#
_cell.length_a   1.000
_cell.length_b   1.000
_cell.length_c   1.000
_cell.angle_alpha   90.00
_cell.angle_beta   90.00
_cell.angle_gamma   90.00
#
_symmetry.space_group_name_H-M   'P 1'
#
loop_
_entity.id
_entity.type
_entity.pdbx_description
1 polymer ?
#
loop_
_entity_poly.entity_id
_entity_poly.type
_entity_poly.pdbx_seq_one_letter_code
_entity_poly.pdbx_strand_id
1 'polypeptide(L)' 'MSETLRPLILDLVAFVAERPRPYAEVLDAWRTSCPRLTVWEDAVEGGLVACREGMVEATVRGHEALAFRPR' A
#
# COMPACT_ATOMS: atom_id res chain seq x y z
N MET A 1 12.76 -2.55 -0.93
CA MET A 1 11.78 -3.56 -1.41
C MET A 1 12.21 -4.97 -1.04
N SER A 2 11.80 -5.45 0.13
CA SER A 2 11.95 -6.86 0.48
C SER A 2 11.07 -7.72 -0.43
N GLU A 3 11.65 -8.65 -1.20
CA GLU A 3 10.87 -9.55 -2.05
C GLU A 3 9.85 -10.38 -1.25
N THR A 4 10.19 -10.70 0.00
CA THR A 4 9.31 -11.40 0.93
C THR A 4 8.06 -10.59 1.29
N LEU A 5 8.14 -9.26 1.28
CA LEU A 5 7.01 -8.38 1.63
C LEU A 5 6.20 -7.92 0.42
N ARG A 6 6.67 -8.21 -0.81
CA ARG A 6 5.99 -7.81 -2.05
C ARG A 6 4.50 -8.19 -2.07
N PRO A 7 4.06 -9.38 -1.62
CA PRO A 7 2.63 -9.71 -1.55
C PRO A 7 1.84 -8.77 -0.63
N LEU A 8 2.37 -8.48 0.57
CA LEU A 8 1.75 -7.58 1.55
C LEU A 8 1.73 -6.12 1.07
N ILE A 9 2.78 -5.69 0.37
CA ILE A 9 2.82 -4.37 -0.28
C ILE A 9 1.71 -4.26 -1.33
N LEU A 10 1.53 -5.29 -2.16
CA LEU A 10 0.46 -5.30 -3.15
C LEU A 10 -0.94 -5.41 -2.51
N ASP A 11 -1.09 -6.09 -1.38
CA ASP A 11 -2.33 -6.08 -0.59
C ASP A 11 -2.65 -4.68 -0.06
N LEU A 12 -1.66 -3.92 0.42
CA LEU A 12 -1.84 -2.53 0.85
C LEU A 12 -2.26 -1.64 -0.31
N VAL A 13 -1.59 -1.78 -1.46
CA VAL A 13 -1.92 -1.01 -2.67
C VAL A 13 -3.33 -1.34 -3.15
N ALA A 14 -3.72 -2.62 -3.18
CA ALA A 14 -5.06 -3.04 -3.55
C ALA A 14 -6.12 -2.42 -2.63
N PHE A 15 -5.87 -2.43 -1.33
CA PHE A 15 -6.77 -1.88 -0.32
C PHE A 15 -7.07 -0.38 -0.51
N VAL A 16 -6.07 0.42 -0.89
CA VAL A 16 -6.25 1.86 -1.16
C VAL A 16 -6.59 2.17 -2.63
N ALA A 17 -6.42 1.21 -3.54
CA ALA A 17 -6.85 1.31 -4.94
C ALA A 17 -8.38 1.17 -5.08
N GLU A 18 -9.04 0.45 -4.18
CA GLU A 18 -10.52 0.38 -4.13
C GLU A 18 -11.15 1.76 -3.93
N ARG A 19 -10.56 2.57 -3.06
CA ARG A 19 -10.91 3.97 -2.80
C ARG A 19 -9.80 4.67 -2.01
N PRO A 20 -9.61 5.98 -2.18
CA PRO A 20 -8.82 6.77 -1.24
C PRO A 20 -9.36 6.63 0.19
N ARG A 21 -8.46 6.50 1.17
CA ARG A 21 -8.77 6.26 2.59
C ARG A 21 -7.98 7.22 3.48
N PRO A 22 -8.55 7.70 4.60
CA PRO A 22 -7.77 8.48 5.56
C PRO A 22 -6.54 7.71 6.07
N TYR A 23 -5.42 8.39 6.27
CA TYR A 23 -4.18 7.78 6.77
C TYR A 23 -4.39 6.99 8.07
N ALA A 24 -5.20 7.53 8.99
CA ALA A 24 -5.55 6.84 10.24
C ALA A 24 -6.32 5.53 10.00
N GLU A 25 -7.22 5.47 9.00
CA GLU A 25 -7.95 4.25 8.63
C GLU A 25 -6.98 3.21 8.08
N VAL A 26 -6.04 3.63 7.23
CA VAL A 26 -5.02 2.73 6.67
C VAL A 26 -4.12 2.18 7.78
N LEU A 27 -3.64 3.03 8.69
CA LEU A 27 -2.82 2.60 9.83
C LEU A 27 -3.59 1.71 10.82
N ASP A 28 -4.90 1.89 10.98
CA ASP A 28 -5.72 1.07 11.86
C ASP A 28 -5.98 -0.31 11.27
N ALA A 29 -6.44 -0.36 10.02
CA ALA A 29 -6.67 -1.61 9.26
C ALA A 29 -5.38 -2.44 9.17
N TRP A 30 -4.26 -1.74 9.04
CA TRP A 30 -2.95 -2.32 9.14
C TRP A 30 -2.36 -2.02 10.53
N ARG A 31 -2.92 -2.53 11.65
CA ARG A 31 -2.29 -2.57 13.02
C ARG A 31 -1.98 -3.94 13.70
N THR A 32 -2.58 -5.08 13.33
CA THR A 32 -2.23 -6.53 13.65
C THR A 32 -1.14 -7.43 12.89
N SER A 33 -0.97 -7.55 11.55
CA SER A 33 0.27 -7.93 10.77
C SER A 33 1.65 -7.22 11.01
N CYS A 34 2.60 -7.83 11.74
CA CYS A 34 4.03 -7.56 11.53
C CYS A 34 4.41 -8.05 10.11
N PRO A 35 5.09 -7.27 9.23
CA PRO A 35 5.92 -6.09 9.47
C PRO A 35 5.40 -4.81 8.79
N ARG A 36 4.48 -4.12 9.45
CA ARG A 36 3.80 -2.94 8.90
C ARG A 36 4.62 -1.79 8.43
N LEU A 37 5.52 -1.34 9.30
CA LEU A 37 6.20 -0.09 9.07
C LEU A 37 6.99 -0.23 7.76
N THR A 38 7.64 -1.38 7.60
CA THR A 38 8.33 -1.77 6.38
C THR A 38 7.41 -1.91 5.17
N VAL A 39 6.20 -2.46 5.30
CA VAL A 39 5.24 -2.54 4.18
C VAL A 39 4.77 -1.15 3.74
N TRP A 40 4.46 -0.28 4.70
CA TRP A 40 4.06 1.11 4.44
C TRP A 40 5.22 1.91 3.82
N GLU A 41 6.40 1.83 4.41
CA GLU A 41 7.63 2.48 3.94
C GLU A 41 7.98 2.01 2.52
N ASP A 42 8.07 0.70 2.27
CA ASP A 42 8.36 0.16 0.94
C ASP A 42 7.29 0.57 -0.10
N ALA A 43 6.02 0.70 0.30
CA ALA A 43 4.94 1.13 -0.61
C ALA A 43 5.06 2.63 -0.95
N VAL A 44 5.41 3.47 0.03
CA VAL A 44 5.61 4.91 -0.15
C VAL A 44 6.92 5.18 -0.91
N GLU A 45 8.03 4.58 -0.51
CA GLU A 45 9.33 4.68 -1.20
C GLU A 45 9.28 4.11 -2.62
N GLY A 46 8.53 3.02 -2.82
CA GLY A 46 8.24 2.47 -4.13
C GLY A 46 7.34 3.37 -5.00
N GLY A 47 6.76 4.43 -4.43
CA GLY A 47 5.82 5.32 -5.11
C GLY A 47 4.55 4.60 -5.56
N LEU A 48 4.14 3.52 -4.86
CA LEU A 48 2.95 2.74 -5.16
C LEU A 48 1.70 3.33 -4.50
N VAL A 49 1.88 4.01 -3.37
CA VAL A 49 0.85 4.79 -2.68
C VAL A 49 1.33 6.21 -2.44
N ALA A 50 0.40 7.15 -2.33
CA ALA A 50 0.68 8.53 -1.96
C ALA A 50 -0.29 8.97 -0.87
N CYS A 51 0.19 9.82 0.05
CA CYS A 51 -0.66 10.49 1.04
C CYS A 51 -0.80 11.97 0.66
N ARG A 52 -2.02 12.40 0.31
CA ARG A 52 -2.36 13.78 -0.07
C ARG A 52 -3.47 14.27 0.83
N GLU A 53 -3.25 15.41 1.50
CA GLU A 53 -4.26 16.01 2.38
C GLU A 53 -4.81 15.05 3.46
N GLY A 54 -3.97 14.11 3.93
CA GLY A 54 -4.36 13.09 4.91
C GLY A 54 -5.11 11.88 4.33
N MET A 55 -5.29 11.84 3.01
CA MET A 55 -5.88 10.71 2.28
C MET A 55 -4.80 9.92 1.57
N VAL A 56 -4.82 8.60 1.75
CA VAL A 56 -3.94 7.64 1.08
C VAL A 56 -4.66 7.09 -0.15
N GLU A 57 -3.97 7.12 -1.27
CA GLU A 57 -4.46 6.62 -2.56
C GLU A 57 -3.37 5.79 -3.26
N ALA A 58 -3.80 4.84 -4.09
CA ALA A 58 -2.89 4.16 -4.99
C ALA A 58 -2.46 5.13 -6.11
N THR A 59 -1.16 5.17 -6.39
CA THR A 59 -0.65 5.94 -7.53
C THR A 59 -0.90 5.18 -8.83
N VAL A 60 -0.68 5.83 -9.97
CA VAL A 60 -0.66 5.16 -11.29
C VAL A 60 0.25 3.93 -11.27
N ARG A 61 1.46 4.07 -10.71
CA ARG A 61 2.41 2.96 -10.57
C ARG A 61 1.88 1.85 -9.65
N GLY A 62 1.17 2.21 -8.59
CA GLY A 62 0.48 1.25 -7.73
C GLY A 62 -0.56 0.43 -8.49
N HIS A 63 -1.41 1.09 -9.27
CA HIS A 63 -2.41 0.44 -10.12
C HIS A 63 -1.76 -0.47 -11.18
N GLU A 64 -0.67 -0.03 -11.81
CA GLU A 64 0.10 -0.86 -12.75
C GLU A 64 0.67 -2.10 -12.05
N ALA A 65 1.26 -1.93 -10.85
CA ALA A 65 1.82 -3.05 -10.09
C ALA A 65 0.76 -4.11 -9.73
N LEU A 66 -0.49 -3.70 -9.48
CA LEU A 66 -1.61 -4.63 -9.26
C LEU A 66 -1.98 -5.44 -10.49
N ALA A 67 -1.87 -4.86 -11.70
CA ALA A 67 -2.19 -5.56 -12.94
C ALA A 67 -1.24 -6.74 -13.22
N PHE A 68 -0.03 -6.71 -12.65
CA PHE A 68 0.98 -7.77 -12.77
C PHE A 68 1.01 -8.74 -11.58
N ARG A 69 0.05 -8.64 -10.65
CA ARG A 69 0.00 -9.53 -9.49
C ARG A 69 -0.39 -10.96 -9.93
N PRO A 70 0.46 -11.98 -9.70
CA PRO A 70 0.08 -13.36 -9.97
C PRO A 70 -1.09 -13.79 -9.07
N ARG A 71 -2.01 -14.58 -9.64
CA ARG A 71 -3.18 -15.13 -8.94
C ARG A 71 -2.81 -16.14 -7.86
#